data_AF-A0A3C0FAI1-F1
#
_entry.id   AF-A0A3C0FAI1-F1
#
_cell.length_a   1.000
_cell.length_b   1.000
_cell.length_c   1.000
_cell.angle_alpha   90.00
_cell.angle_beta   90.00
_cell.angle_gamma   90.00
#
_symmetry.space_group_name_H-M   'P 1'
#
loop_
_entity.id
_entity.type
_entity.pdbx_description
1 polymer ?
#
loop_
_entity_poly.entity_id
_entity_poly.type
_entity_poly.pdbx_seq_one_letter_code
_entity_poly.pdbx_strand_id
1 'polypeptide(L)'
;MARVLRPDEKLDVVAILRDLEHYRPRRRGWTWRQPPPGGRLEQGPFVYREVTRPLEQSVPLPASKYFGGIDPQPDPVITTEIASGRFEDDLRRMRMAAWHGA
;
A
#
# COMPACT_ATOMS: atom_id res chain seq x y z
N MET A 1 -14.11 14.24 10.80
CA MET A 1 -14.00 13.45 9.55
C MET A 1 -12.53 13.21 9.27
N ALA A 2 -12.13 11.98 8.94
CA ALA A 2 -10.72 11.71 8.63
C ALA A 2 -10.33 12.45 7.35
N ARG A 3 -9.26 13.26 7.41
CA ARG A 3 -8.74 13.98 6.25
C ARG A 3 -8.29 12.96 5.21
N VAL A 4 -8.80 13.09 3.98
CA VAL A 4 -8.36 12.26 2.85
C VAL A 4 -6.90 12.60 2.54
N LEU A 5 -6.02 11.60 2.44
CA LEU A 5 -4.62 11.79 2.06
C LEU A 5 -4.53 11.97 0.54
N ARG A 6 -3.96 13.08 0.10
CA ARG A 6 -3.72 13.36 -1.31
C ARG A 6 -2.38 12.76 -1.77
N PRO A 7 -2.31 12.06 -2.92
CA PRO A 7 -1.06 11.49 -3.44
C PRO A 7 0.05 12.50 -3.67
N ASP A 8 -0.32 13.69 -4.14
CA ASP A 8 0.56 14.81 -4.48
C ASP A 8 1.00 15.63 -3.26
N GLU A 9 0.45 15.34 -2.08
CA GLU A 9 0.84 15.99 -0.83
C GLU A 9 1.72 15.11 0.04
N LYS A 10 2.73 15.73 0.65
CA LYS A 10 3.55 15.06 1.68
C LYS A 10 2.70 14.68 2.88
N LEU A 11 3.10 13.60 3.55
CA LEU A 11 2.49 13.20 4.82
C LEU A 11 2.84 14.23 5.90
N ASP A 12 1.83 14.87 6.47
CA ASP A 12 2.00 15.85 7.55
C ASP A 12 2.17 15.13 8.90
N VAL A 13 3.42 14.84 9.25
CA VAL A 13 3.76 14.14 10.50
C VAL A 13 3.39 14.96 11.73
N VAL A 14 3.54 16.29 11.66
CA VAL A 14 3.18 17.17 12.79
C VAL A 14 1.69 17.09 13.07
N ALA A 15 0.85 17.07 12.03
CA ALA A 15 -0.59 16.89 12.21
C ALA A 15 -0.97 15.49 12.73
N ILE A 16 -0.25 14.44 12.32
CA ILE A 16 -0.49 13.06 12.81
C ILE A 16 -0.22 12.93 14.31
N LEU A 17 0.78 13.64 14.82
CA LEU A 17 1.17 13.60 16.23
C LEU A 17 0.28 14.46 17.15
N ARG A 18 -0.70 15.19 16.60
CA ARG A 18 -1.68 15.96 17.39
C ARG A 18 -2.79 15.04 17.92
N ASP A 19 -3.25 15.31 19.13
CA ASP A 19 -4.40 14.66 19.79
C ASP A 19 -4.31 13.12 19.87
N LEU A 20 -3.08 12.57 20.02
CA LEU A 20 -2.84 11.12 20.10
C LEU A 20 -3.58 10.45 21.26
N GLU A 21 -3.87 11.17 22.34
CA GLU A 21 -4.64 10.69 23.49
C GLU A 21 -6.09 10.31 23.12
N HIS A 22 -6.62 10.85 22.03
CA HIS A 22 -7.95 10.53 21.51
C HIS A 22 -7.93 9.43 20.44
N TYR A 23 -6.75 9.04 19.96
CA TYR A 23 -6.63 8.03 18.90
C TYR A 23 -7.13 6.66 19.37
N ARG A 24 -7.98 6.03 18.54
CA ARG A 24 -8.40 4.63 18.69
C ARG A 24 -8.17 3.89 17.38
N PRO A 25 -7.65 2.64 17.40
CA PRO A 25 -7.46 1.85 16.19
C PRO A 25 -8.76 1.66 15.42
N ARG A 26 -8.75 1.92 14.12
CA ARG A 26 -9.92 1.75 13.23
C ARG A 26 -10.29 0.28 12.99
N ARG A 27 -9.32 -0.63 13.15
CA ARG A 27 -9.44 -2.08 12.88
C ARG A 27 -8.61 -2.85 13.91
N ARG A 28 -8.93 -4.13 14.12
CA ARG A 28 -8.19 -5.06 15.00
C ARG A 28 -7.99 -6.39 14.29
N GLY A 29 -6.96 -7.14 14.67
CA GLY A 29 -6.65 -8.45 14.09
C GLY A 29 -5.80 -8.40 12.82
N TRP A 30 -5.56 -9.58 12.26
CA TRP A 30 -4.77 -9.80 11.04
C TRP A 30 -5.64 -9.78 9.79
N THR A 31 -5.10 -9.37 8.64
CA THR A 31 -5.81 -9.39 7.35
C THR A 31 -4.92 -10.02 6.28
N TRP A 32 -5.38 -11.15 5.72
CA TRP A 32 -4.78 -11.75 4.53
C TRP A 32 -5.14 -10.97 3.27
N ARG A 33 -4.28 -11.01 2.25
CA ARG A 33 -4.63 -10.49 0.93
C ARG A 33 -5.78 -11.30 0.35
N GLN A 34 -6.62 -10.65 -0.46
CA GLN A 34 -7.83 -11.26 -1.00
C GLN A 34 -7.61 -11.63 -2.47
N PRO A 35 -8.00 -12.84 -2.90
CA PRO A 35 -7.94 -13.19 -4.32
C PRO A 35 -8.87 -12.30 -5.15
N PRO A 36 -8.58 -12.11 -6.46
CA PRO A 36 -9.48 -11.42 -7.37
C PRO A 36 -10.78 -12.22 -7.53
N PRO A 37 -11.89 -11.56 -7.87
CA PRO A 37 -13.12 -12.25 -8.25
C PRO A 37 -12.85 -13.27 -9.37
N GLY A 38 -13.28 -14.53 -9.18
CA GLY A 38 -13.06 -15.60 -10.16
C GLY A 38 -11.67 -16.26 -10.13
N GLY A 39 -10.79 -15.89 -9.19
CA GLY A 39 -9.50 -16.58 -8.96
C GLY A 39 -8.44 -16.33 -10.04
N ARG A 40 -8.67 -15.39 -10.95
CA ARG A 40 -7.71 -14.92 -11.94
C ARG A 40 -7.86 -13.43 -12.15
N LEU A 41 -6.79 -12.76 -12.58
CA LEU A 41 -6.82 -11.34 -12.91
C LEU A 41 -6.32 -11.13 -14.33
N GLU A 42 -7.12 -10.47 -15.14
CA GLU A 42 -6.69 -9.97 -16.45
C GLU A 42 -6.14 -8.56 -16.27
N GLN A 43 -4.88 -8.33 -16.63
CA GLN A 43 -4.25 -7.03 -16.48
C GLN A 43 -3.30 -6.78 -17.66
N GLY A 44 -3.58 -5.73 -18.43
CA GLY A 44 -2.88 -5.48 -19.69
C GLY A 44 -3.06 -6.67 -20.65
N PRO A 45 -1.98 -7.17 -21.29
CA PRO A 45 -2.06 -8.27 -22.24
C PRO A 45 -2.03 -9.67 -21.59
N PHE A 46 -2.08 -9.78 -20.26
CA PHE A 46 -1.81 -11.03 -19.53
C PHE A 46 -2.96 -11.47 -18.62
N VAL A 47 -2.98 -12.77 -18.30
CA VAL A 47 -3.87 -13.40 -17.32
C VAL A 47 -3.04 -14.01 -16.20
N TYR A 48 -3.25 -13.54 -14.97
CA TYR A 48 -2.55 -13.97 -13.76
C TYR A 48 -3.42 -14.94 -12.94
N ARG A 49 -2.80 -15.96 -12.33
CA ARG A 49 -3.48 -17.02 -11.55
C ARG A 49 -3.12 -17.04 -10.07
N GLU A 50 -1.93 -16.58 -9.72
CA GLU A 50 -1.44 -16.45 -8.34
C GLU A 50 -1.28 -14.96 -8.04
N VAL A 51 -2.42 -14.32 -7.79
CA VAL A 51 -2.54 -12.87 -7.72
C VAL A 51 -3.69 -12.51 -6.80
N THR A 52 -3.62 -11.32 -6.22
CA THR A 52 -4.62 -10.75 -5.33
C THR A 52 -5.30 -9.55 -5.97
N ARG A 53 -6.27 -8.96 -5.26
CA ARG A 53 -6.91 -7.71 -5.68
C ARG A 53 -5.85 -6.62 -5.89
N PRO A 54 -5.94 -5.85 -7.00
CA PRO A 54 -5.05 -4.72 -7.24
C PRO A 54 -5.13 -3.66 -6.14
N LEU A 55 -4.05 -2.90 -6.00
CA LEU A 55 -4.05 -1.66 -5.23
C LEU A 55 -4.76 -0.55 -6.04
N GLU A 56 -5.52 0.31 -5.37
CA GLU A 56 -6.13 1.50 -6.00
C GLU A 56 -5.07 2.55 -6.39
N GLN A 57 -3.98 2.62 -5.62
CA GLN A 57 -2.87 3.54 -5.81
C GLN A 57 -1.56 2.83 -5.50
N SER A 58 -0.63 2.82 -6.47
CA SER A 58 0.68 2.21 -6.33
C SER A 58 1.71 2.80 -7.29
N VAL A 59 2.96 2.39 -7.12
CA VAL A 59 4.05 2.66 -8.06
C VAL A 59 4.48 1.32 -8.67
N PRO A 60 4.17 1.08 -9.97
CA PRO A 60 4.50 -0.18 -10.60
C PRO A 60 6.01 -0.30 -10.86
N LEU A 61 6.45 -1.51 -11.20
CA LEU A 61 7.82 -1.76 -11.64
C LEU A 61 8.21 -0.86 -12.83
N PRO A 62 9.47 -0.39 -12.95
CA PRO A 62 9.87 0.50 -14.05
C PRO A 62 9.63 -0.08 -15.45
N ALA A 63 9.72 -1.41 -15.61
CA ALA A 63 9.47 -2.10 -16.86
C ALA A 63 7.98 -2.22 -17.21
N SER A 64 7.06 -1.99 -16.25
CA SER A 64 5.62 -2.06 -16.49
C SER A 64 5.14 -1.07 -17.56
N LYS A 65 5.91 0.00 -17.81
CA LYS A 65 5.64 0.98 -18.87
C LYS A 65 5.51 0.35 -20.25
N TYR A 66 6.17 -0.79 -20.51
CA TYR A 66 6.06 -1.52 -21.78
C TYR A 66 4.78 -2.37 -21.87
N PHE A 67 4.06 -2.51 -20.76
CA PHE A 67 2.86 -3.34 -20.62
C PHE A 67 1.64 -2.54 -20.15
N GLY A 68 1.64 -1.21 -20.33
CA GLY A 68 0.52 -0.34 -19.94
C GLY A 68 0.49 0.06 -18.47
N GLY A 69 1.62 -0.02 -17.76
CA GLY A 69 1.73 0.43 -16.38
C GLY A 69 1.10 -0.52 -15.35
N ILE A 70 0.96 -1.81 -15.69
CA ILE A 70 0.34 -2.82 -14.82
C ILE A 70 1.14 -3.05 -13.53
N ASP A 71 0.41 -3.39 -12.47
CA ASP A 71 0.94 -3.64 -11.12
C ASP A 71 0.23 -4.84 -10.44
N PRO A 72 0.44 -6.07 -10.92
CA PRO A 72 -0.15 -7.26 -10.32
C PRO A 72 0.42 -7.51 -8.91
N GLN A 73 -0.44 -7.88 -7.97
CA GLN A 73 -0.09 -8.05 -6.56
C GLN A 73 -0.06 -9.55 -6.17
N PRO A 74 0.99 -10.07 -5.53
CA PRO A 74 1.08 -11.49 -5.18
C PRO A 74 0.18 -11.85 -3.98
N ASP A 75 -0.03 -13.15 -3.78
CA ASP A 75 -0.79 -13.76 -2.66
C ASP A 75 -0.19 -13.54 -1.25
N PRO A 76 1.11 -13.78 -1.02
CA PRO A 76 1.70 -13.59 0.30
C PRO A 76 1.60 -12.14 0.78
N VAL A 77 1.44 -11.97 2.09
CA VAL A 77 1.63 -10.67 2.73
C VAL A 77 3.11 -10.33 2.68
N ILE A 78 3.44 -9.21 2.04
CA ILE A 78 4.81 -8.77 1.85
C ILE A 78 5.21 -7.92 3.07
N THR A 79 6.39 -8.18 3.62
CA THR A 79 6.87 -7.49 4.82
C THR A 79 8.09 -6.66 4.47
N THR A 80 8.18 -5.46 5.03
CA THR A 80 9.35 -4.60 4.96
C THR A 80 9.75 -4.19 6.37
N GLU A 81 11.06 -4.06 6.61
CA GLU A 81 11.59 -3.61 7.90
C GLU A 81 11.93 -2.13 7.83
N ILE A 82 11.26 -1.34 8.67
CA ILE A 82 11.46 0.11 8.77
C ILE A 82 11.59 0.46 10.25
N ALA A 83 12.84 0.64 10.69
CA ALA A 83 13.17 0.96 12.08
C ALA A 83 14.50 1.74 12.16
N SER A 84 14.49 3.02 11.78
CA SER A 84 15.70 3.84 11.73
C SER A 84 16.16 4.39 13.08
N GLY A 85 15.35 4.22 14.14
CA GLY A 85 15.53 4.88 15.44
C GLY A 85 14.80 6.23 15.55
N ARG A 86 14.22 6.72 14.45
CA ARG A 86 13.39 7.93 14.40
C ARG A 86 12.06 7.62 13.73
N PHE A 87 11.07 7.25 14.52
CA PHE A 87 9.81 6.74 13.99
C PHE A 87 9.04 7.80 13.18
N GLU A 88 9.23 9.08 13.48
CA GLU A 88 8.63 10.21 12.76
C GLU A 88 9.12 10.30 11.31
N ASP A 89 10.35 9.88 11.05
CA ASP A 89 10.93 9.79 9.71
C ASP A 89 10.48 8.50 9.01
N ASP A 90 10.37 7.42 9.78
CA ASP A 90 9.94 6.11 9.30
C ASP A 90 8.50 6.12 8.78
N LEU A 91 7.59 6.91 9.36
CA LEU A 91 6.22 7.08 8.85
C LEU A 91 6.19 7.47 7.36
N ARG A 92 7.15 8.27 6.91
CA ARG A 92 7.27 8.68 5.50
C ARG A 92 7.74 7.52 4.64
N ARG A 93 8.67 6.70 5.14
CA ARG A 93 9.16 5.50 4.44
C ARG A 93 8.09 4.41 4.38
N MET A 94 7.28 4.27 5.42
CA MET A 94 6.11 3.37 5.43
C MET A 94 5.14 3.71 4.31
N ARG A 95 4.87 5.01 4.07
CA ARG A 95 4.04 5.43 2.93
C ARG A 95 4.67 5.04 1.60
N MET A 96 5.99 5.22 1.43
CA MET A 96 6.68 4.79 0.21
C MET A 96 6.55 3.28 0.00
N ALA A 97 6.84 2.49 1.03
CA ALA A 97 6.77 1.03 0.94
C ALA A 97 5.36 0.52 0.63
N ALA A 98 4.33 1.11 1.24
CA ALA A 98 2.93 0.75 0.97
C ALA A 98 2.54 1.00 -0.49
N TRP A 99 3.01 2.10 -1.10
CA TRP A 99 2.81 2.36 -2.53
C TRP A 99 3.54 1.36 -3.43
N HIS A 100 4.59 0.71 -2.93
CA HIS A 100 5.34 -0.33 -3.62
C HIS A 100 4.88 -1.76 -3.26
N GLY A 101 3.73 -1.90 -2.61
CA GLY A 101 3.09 -3.20 -2.38
C GLY A 101 3.65 -4.00 -1.21
N ALA A 102 4.32 -3.35 -0.25
CA ALA A 102 4.51 -3.92 1.09
C ALA A 102 3.16 -3.97 1.83
#